data_AF-A0A950SRZ5-F1
#
_entry.id   AF-A0A950SRZ5-F1
#
_cell.length_a   1.000
_cell.length_b   1.000
_cell.length_c   1.000
_cell.angle_alpha   90.00
_cell.angle_beta   90.00
_cell.angle_gamma   90.00
#
_symmetry.space_group_name_H-M   'P 1'
#
loop_
_entity.id
_entity.type
_entity.pdbx_description
1 polymer ?
#
loop_
_entity_poly.entity_id
_entity_poly.type
_entity_poly.pdbx_seq_one_letter_code
_entity_poly.pdbx_strand_id
1 'polypeptide(L)'
;MPIVKIQIEAIERFSGGRSFGDAGSYLRIKGIAKGEIDPAAPQNSVIADLGKAPRNARGMIEYETDFFILRPAELRRANSVLVYDVTNRGRKMILNLLDDALGNADTNNPKTAQDVGLGFTLGCGYSLVWSGWDSGTPRANNGMTARLPPALENGEPMVRCIRDEFHIGTRAPGKGDVVRLNYPAISTDQRKARLTVRDRESDDRTEIPPECWEFVDRQSIRLLPVGTHFAPYKIYDLWYDATGSTVLGAGFAATRDLISFLRYERADCHGMPNSMLGSGRRDDPPEVEHALAFGVSQAGRFLRHFLELGMNDDGHGRRVFDGVLTHVAGAGIGGVYLISELGIAGFKLRLHDTDHSRLSEIRARGGVDVEGEKDGFAAVERTTSDLKSAVDGADVIIIVTGGNTQWVVARSLAPLLRDGQVVLLIQGNTGGSLIVRRALDDAGCRADVDVAEMDNYPYSCWRLSPTRIRPIVRKRWLQIATFPGNRISVVFPRLSPLFPEAIAAPNVLYTGFTNANAMLHVANCVANVGRIETGEAYKFYAEGVTPAVARLYEAINAERVAVAAALGASVPSLADWFDRVYGVREATLVETCQRLTYN
;
A
#
# COMPACT_ATOMS: atom_id res chain seq x y z
N MET A 1 16.91 -12.72 25.49
CA MET A 1 16.83 -11.80 24.34
C MET A 1 16.56 -12.62 23.09
N PRO A 2 15.57 -12.22 22.26
CA PRO A 2 15.25 -12.94 21.02
C PRO A 2 16.37 -12.88 19.97
N ILE A 3 17.05 -11.74 19.80
CA ILE A 3 18.27 -11.65 18.99
C ILE A 3 19.44 -12.22 19.78
N VAL A 4 20.06 -13.27 19.25
CA VAL A 4 21.21 -13.94 19.87
C VAL A 4 22.51 -13.44 19.29
N LYS A 5 22.58 -13.15 17.99
CA LYS A 5 23.84 -12.74 17.35
C LYS A 5 23.63 -11.70 16.26
N ILE A 6 24.40 -10.62 16.32
CA ILE A 6 24.57 -9.65 15.25
C ILE A 6 25.91 -9.92 14.56
N GLN A 7 25.85 -10.36 13.30
CA GLN A 7 27.02 -10.52 12.45
C GLN A 7 27.13 -9.33 11.51
N ILE A 8 28.08 -8.43 11.77
CA ILE A 8 28.38 -7.31 10.88
C ILE A 8 29.24 -7.79 9.72
N GLU A 9 28.78 -7.53 8.51
CA GLU A 9 29.51 -7.83 7.27
C GLU A 9 30.33 -6.63 6.81
N ALA A 10 29.78 -5.42 6.93
CA ALA A 10 30.45 -4.20 6.52
C ALA A 10 29.97 -2.97 7.32
N ILE A 11 30.91 -2.09 7.65
CA ILE A 11 30.67 -0.72 8.13
C ILE A 11 31.47 0.21 7.21
N GLU A 12 30.77 1.08 6.50
CA GLU A 12 31.37 1.93 5.46
C GLU A 12 30.90 3.37 5.61
N ARG A 13 31.76 4.36 5.29
CA ARG A 13 31.29 5.74 5.14
C ARG A 13 30.37 5.85 3.94
N PHE A 14 29.16 6.36 4.16
CA PHE A 14 28.21 6.59 3.09
C PHE A 14 28.62 7.79 2.23
N SER A 15 28.46 7.69 0.90
CA SER A 15 28.76 8.75 -0.06
C SER A 15 30.15 9.43 0.15
N GLY A 16 31.18 8.63 0.47
CA GLY A 16 32.54 9.14 0.69
C GLY A 16 32.70 10.01 1.95
N GLY A 17 31.73 10.01 2.86
CA GLY A 17 31.73 10.88 4.05
C GLY A 17 31.09 12.25 3.82
N ARG A 18 30.34 12.43 2.71
CA ARG A 18 29.51 13.62 2.49
C ARG A 18 28.57 13.84 3.68
N SER A 19 28.41 15.10 4.07
CA SER A 19 27.47 15.50 5.13
C SER A 19 26.07 15.79 4.58
N PHE A 20 25.05 15.51 5.40
CA PHE A 20 23.64 15.75 5.12
C PHE A 20 23.07 16.64 6.23
N GLY A 21 22.86 17.93 5.93
CA GLY A 21 22.42 18.91 6.93
C GLY A 21 23.30 18.93 8.19
N ASP A 22 22.67 19.17 9.34
CA ASP A 22 23.33 19.21 10.64
C ASP A 22 23.67 17.81 11.19
N ALA A 23 23.00 16.77 10.65
CA ALA A 23 23.23 15.36 11.00
C ALA A 23 24.65 14.89 10.62
N GLY A 24 25.33 15.59 9.72
CA GLY A 24 26.70 15.31 9.32
C GLY A 24 26.81 14.11 8.38
N SER A 25 27.95 13.44 8.40
CA SER A 25 28.18 12.25 7.55
C SER A 25 27.46 11.02 8.08
N TYR A 26 27.18 10.05 7.21
CA TYR A 26 26.46 8.82 7.55
C TYR A 26 27.36 7.58 7.41
N LEU A 27 27.03 6.52 8.16
CA LEU A 27 27.56 5.18 7.97
C LEU A 27 26.51 4.29 7.31
N ARG A 28 26.98 3.42 6.43
CA ARG A 28 26.25 2.26 5.94
C ARG A 28 26.70 1.02 6.68
N ILE A 29 25.76 0.32 7.31
CA ILE A 29 26.03 -0.89 8.08
C ILE A 29 25.20 -2.03 7.49
N LYS A 30 25.84 -3.15 7.22
CA LYS A 30 25.21 -4.35 6.68
C LYS A 30 25.56 -5.55 7.54
N GLY A 31 24.60 -6.45 7.69
CA GLY A 31 24.86 -7.68 8.41
C GLY A 31 23.68 -8.64 8.41
N ILE A 32 23.83 -9.66 9.24
CA ILE A 32 22.82 -10.67 9.50
C ILE A 32 22.54 -10.68 11.00
N ALA A 33 21.25 -10.59 11.35
CA ALA A 33 20.79 -10.82 12.70
C ALA A 33 20.28 -12.26 12.81
N LYS A 34 20.78 -13.01 13.79
CA LYS A 34 20.32 -14.35 14.13
C LYS A 34 19.47 -14.27 15.38
N GLY A 35 18.29 -14.89 15.35
CA GLY A 35 17.36 -14.86 16.46
C GLY A 35 16.70 -16.20 16.72
N GLU A 36 16.06 -16.26 17.88
CA GLU A 36 15.40 -17.42 18.45
C GLU A 36 13.98 -17.08 18.90
N ILE A 37 13.01 -17.86 18.44
CA ILE A 37 11.58 -17.73 18.78
C ILE A 37 11.25 -18.82 19.80
N ASP A 38 10.69 -18.42 20.94
CA ASP A 38 10.10 -19.35 21.90
C ASP A 38 8.72 -19.79 21.39
N PRO A 39 8.50 -21.06 20.99
CA PRO A 39 7.20 -21.53 20.54
C PRO A 39 6.14 -21.60 21.65
N ALA A 40 6.55 -21.58 22.94
CA ALA A 40 5.63 -21.60 24.07
C ALA A 40 5.18 -20.19 24.49
N ALA A 41 5.85 -19.14 24.01
CA ALA A 41 5.52 -17.77 24.38
C ALA A 41 4.18 -17.32 23.75
N PRO A 42 3.23 -16.77 24.52
CA PRO A 42 1.89 -16.43 24.04
C PRO A 42 1.87 -15.52 22.81
N GLN A 43 2.77 -14.53 22.74
CA GLN A 43 2.88 -13.60 21.63
C GLN A 43 3.29 -14.26 20.31
N ASN A 44 3.87 -15.46 20.35
CA ASN A 44 4.26 -16.22 19.15
C ASN A 44 3.19 -17.25 18.73
N SER A 45 2.15 -17.48 19.55
CA SER A 45 1.10 -18.48 19.28
C SER A 45 0.29 -18.20 18.01
N VAL A 46 0.24 -16.93 17.58
CA VAL A 46 -0.42 -16.47 16.37
C VAL A 46 0.34 -16.82 15.08
N ILE A 47 1.60 -17.27 15.19
CA ILE A 47 2.40 -17.66 14.03
C ILE A 47 1.95 -19.04 13.57
N ALA A 48 1.27 -19.08 12.41
CA ALA A 48 0.83 -20.31 11.78
C ALA A 48 2.01 -21.27 11.57
N ASP A 49 1.79 -22.56 11.86
CA ASP A 49 2.76 -23.64 11.72
C ASP A 49 4.04 -23.52 12.55
N LEU A 50 4.13 -22.59 13.52
CA LEU A 50 5.33 -22.43 14.36
C LEU A 50 5.70 -23.72 15.10
N GLY A 51 4.71 -24.47 15.58
CA GLY A 51 4.92 -25.75 16.25
C GLY A 51 5.54 -26.85 15.37
N LYS A 52 5.56 -26.66 14.05
CA LYS A 52 6.14 -27.58 13.06
C LYS A 52 7.61 -27.26 12.73
N ALA A 53 8.15 -26.15 13.23
CA ALA A 53 9.55 -25.82 13.02
C ALA A 53 10.47 -26.70 13.89
N PRO A 54 11.69 -27.02 13.40
CA PRO A 54 12.69 -27.68 14.22
C PRO A 54 13.10 -26.79 15.40
N ARG A 55 13.44 -27.42 16.52
CA ARG A 55 13.88 -26.75 17.74
C ARG A 55 15.34 -27.07 18.02
N ASN A 56 16.09 -26.08 18.47
CA ASN A 56 17.47 -26.27 18.93
C ASN A 56 17.51 -26.94 20.33
N ALA A 57 18.70 -27.17 20.86
CA ALA A 57 18.88 -27.82 22.17
C ALA A 57 18.24 -27.07 23.36
N ARG A 58 17.91 -25.78 23.19
CA ARG A 58 17.19 -24.96 24.20
C ARG A 58 15.66 -25.01 24.01
N GLY A 59 15.17 -25.73 22.99
CA GLY A 59 13.74 -25.76 22.65
C GLY A 59 13.29 -24.56 21.81
N MET A 60 14.21 -23.74 21.31
CA MET A 60 13.92 -22.51 20.57
C MET A 60 13.95 -22.75 19.06
N ILE A 61 13.24 -21.91 18.30
CA ILE A 61 13.19 -21.98 16.84
C ILE A 61 14.09 -20.89 16.26
N GLU A 62 15.04 -21.26 15.41
CA GLU A 62 16.06 -20.36 14.88
C GLU A 62 15.65 -19.71 13.55
N TYR A 63 16.06 -18.45 13.35
CA TYR A 63 15.97 -17.73 12.08
C TYR A 63 17.18 -16.83 11.86
N GLU A 64 17.38 -16.39 10.61
CA GLU A 64 18.33 -15.33 10.26
C GLU A 64 17.64 -14.28 9.39
N THR A 65 17.92 -13.00 9.60
CA THR A 65 17.44 -11.91 8.76
C THR A 65 18.59 -11.00 8.34
N ASP A 66 18.66 -10.67 7.04
CA ASP A 66 19.56 -9.61 6.56
C ASP A 66 19.12 -8.27 7.16
N PHE A 67 20.05 -7.41 7.53
CA PHE A 67 19.74 -6.02 7.89
C PHE A 67 20.66 -5.02 7.18
N PHE A 68 20.15 -3.81 7.02
CA PHE A 68 20.87 -2.68 6.44
C PHE A 68 20.49 -1.43 7.22
N ILE A 69 21.48 -0.61 7.58
CA ILE A 69 21.28 0.62 8.34
C ILE A 69 22.01 1.77 7.64
N LEU A 70 21.32 2.91 7.49
CA LEU A 70 21.93 4.22 7.29
C LEU A 70 21.71 5.04 8.56
N ARG A 71 22.79 5.44 9.23
CA ARG A 71 22.70 6.30 10.42
C ARG A 71 23.79 7.37 10.45
N PRO A 72 23.60 8.50 11.14
CA PRO A 72 24.65 9.50 11.35
C PRO A 72 25.91 8.86 11.92
N ALA A 73 27.09 9.20 11.39
CA ALA A 73 28.38 8.63 11.81
C ALA A 73 28.68 8.99 13.28
N GLU A 74 28.33 10.21 13.67
CA GLU A 74 28.30 10.66 15.06
C GLU A 74 26.86 10.55 15.56
N LEU A 75 26.55 9.53 16.36
CA LEU A 75 25.18 9.30 16.87
C LEU A 75 24.60 10.51 17.63
N ARG A 76 25.43 11.40 18.19
CA ARG A 76 24.99 12.64 18.90
C ARG A 76 24.30 13.64 17.99
N ARG A 77 24.46 13.48 16.68
CA ARG A 77 23.82 14.28 15.64
C ARG A 77 22.57 13.60 15.07
N ALA A 78 22.24 12.39 15.54
CA ALA A 78 20.99 11.75 15.21
C ALA A 78 19.83 12.46 15.92
N ASN A 79 18.67 12.41 15.31
CA ASN A 79 17.44 12.97 15.88
C ASN A 79 16.71 11.98 16.80
N SER A 80 17.39 10.90 17.22
CA SER A 80 16.83 9.83 18.06
C SER A 80 15.67 9.03 17.46
N VAL A 81 15.38 9.19 16.16
CA VAL A 81 14.29 8.46 15.49
C VAL A 81 14.84 7.42 14.50
N LEU A 82 14.46 6.17 14.74
CA LEU A 82 14.66 5.06 13.82
C LEU A 82 13.45 4.97 12.88
N VAL A 83 13.69 4.94 11.57
CA VAL A 83 12.65 4.72 10.56
C VAL A 83 12.90 3.38 9.87
N TYR A 84 12.01 2.43 10.11
CA TYR A 84 12.05 1.11 9.53
C TYR A 84 11.20 1.04 8.26
N ASP A 85 11.82 0.78 7.12
CA ASP A 85 11.11 0.56 5.85
C ASP A 85 11.00 -0.94 5.59
N VAL A 86 9.78 -1.48 5.71
CA VAL A 86 9.50 -2.88 5.39
C VAL A 86 9.78 -3.09 3.90
N THR A 87 10.74 -3.94 3.61
CA THR A 87 11.15 -4.18 2.23
C THR A 87 9.99 -4.75 1.39
N ASN A 88 9.81 -4.22 0.18
CA ASN A 88 8.79 -4.70 -0.76
C ASN A 88 9.44 -5.68 -1.74
N ARG A 89 9.23 -6.98 -1.54
CA ARG A 89 9.96 -8.05 -2.26
C ARG A 89 11.47 -7.81 -2.24
N GLY A 90 11.99 -7.50 -1.05
CA GLY A 90 13.41 -7.21 -0.80
C GLY A 90 13.89 -5.83 -1.22
N ARG A 91 13.01 -4.99 -1.81
CA ARG A 91 13.37 -3.64 -2.26
C ARG A 91 13.19 -2.59 -1.18
N LYS A 92 14.14 -1.67 -1.07
CA LYS A 92 14.07 -0.46 -0.23
C LYS A 92 13.28 0.61 -0.98
N MET A 93 12.16 1.05 -0.42
CA MET A 93 11.19 1.90 -1.13
C MET A 93 11.20 3.35 -0.64
N ILE A 94 11.55 3.58 0.62
CA ILE A 94 11.45 4.90 1.24
C ILE A 94 12.31 5.96 0.51
N LEU A 95 13.48 5.58 -0.01
CA LEU A 95 14.37 6.49 -0.75
C LEU A 95 13.73 7.01 -2.04
N ASN A 96 12.96 6.17 -2.75
CA ASN A 96 12.26 6.60 -3.96
C ASN A 96 11.00 7.42 -3.66
N LEU A 97 10.38 7.23 -2.49
CA LEU A 97 9.06 7.76 -2.18
C LEU A 97 9.09 9.03 -1.33
N LEU A 98 10.09 9.17 -0.46
CA LEU A 98 10.24 10.34 0.42
C LEU A 98 11.43 11.22 0.01
N ASP A 99 12.51 10.61 -0.47
CA ASP A 99 13.72 11.35 -0.84
C ASP A 99 13.86 11.60 -2.35
N ASP A 100 12.86 11.25 -3.16
CA ASP A 100 12.85 11.42 -4.63
C ASP A 100 14.08 10.82 -5.34
N ALA A 101 14.61 9.69 -4.86
CA ALA A 101 15.68 8.98 -5.57
C ALA A 101 15.21 8.55 -6.97
N LEU A 102 15.95 8.96 -8.01
CA LEU A 102 15.59 8.77 -9.42
C LEU A 102 15.70 7.30 -9.86
N GLY A 103 15.09 6.97 -11.02
CA GLY A 103 15.00 5.58 -11.51
C GLY A 103 16.32 4.87 -11.83
N ASN A 104 17.46 5.57 -11.87
CA ASN A 104 18.79 4.99 -12.05
C ASN A 104 19.57 4.81 -10.73
N ALA A 105 18.99 5.17 -9.58
CA ALA A 105 19.59 4.97 -8.26
C ALA A 105 19.64 3.48 -7.87
N ASP A 106 20.74 3.05 -7.24
CA ASP A 106 20.82 1.73 -6.59
C ASP A 106 20.25 1.82 -5.17
N THR A 107 18.92 1.93 -5.07
CA THR A 107 18.24 2.11 -3.78
C THR A 107 18.33 0.87 -2.90
N ASN A 108 18.65 -0.30 -3.44
CA ASN A 108 18.87 -1.52 -2.65
C ASN A 108 20.27 -1.60 -2.04
N ASN A 109 21.24 -0.88 -2.59
CA ASN A 109 22.60 -0.80 -2.07
C ASN A 109 23.16 0.63 -2.18
N PRO A 110 22.51 1.61 -1.53
CA PRO A 110 22.84 3.02 -1.72
C PRO A 110 24.29 3.27 -1.30
N LYS A 111 25.09 3.84 -2.22
CA LYS A 111 26.53 4.13 -2.07
C LYS A 111 26.85 5.60 -2.20
N THR A 112 26.06 6.32 -2.97
CA THR A 112 26.32 7.69 -3.39
C THR A 112 25.19 8.61 -2.96
N ALA A 113 25.42 9.92 -2.99
CA ALA A 113 24.37 10.90 -2.74
C ALA A 113 23.22 10.80 -3.76
N GLN A 114 23.48 10.35 -4.99
CA GLN A 114 22.44 10.14 -5.99
C GLN A 114 21.47 9.03 -5.58
N ASP A 115 21.96 8.01 -4.86
CA ASP A 115 21.13 6.87 -4.46
C ASP A 115 20.08 7.22 -3.39
N VAL A 116 20.20 8.39 -2.77
CA VAL A 116 19.28 8.92 -1.74
C VAL A 116 18.59 10.21 -2.19
N GLY A 117 18.63 10.55 -3.50
CA GLY A 117 17.92 11.70 -4.07
C GLY A 117 18.21 13.02 -3.34
N LEU A 118 17.17 13.65 -2.81
CA LEU A 118 17.23 14.89 -2.03
C LEU A 118 17.99 14.73 -0.70
N GLY A 119 18.04 13.51 -0.16
CA GLY A 119 18.62 13.22 1.15
C GLY A 119 17.90 13.92 2.29
N PHE A 120 16.58 14.15 2.16
CA PHE A 120 15.76 14.82 3.15
C PHE A 120 15.75 14.05 4.48
N THR A 121 15.52 12.74 4.42
CA THR A 121 15.51 11.89 5.62
C THR A 121 16.87 11.90 6.34
N LEU A 122 17.97 11.87 5.59
CA LEU A 122 19.33 11.98 6.15
C LEU A 122 19.60 13.38 6.71
N GLY A 123 19.14 14.44 6.04
CA GLY A 123 19.26 15.81 6.51
C GLY A 123 18.54 16.08 7.82
N CYS A 124 17.41 15.39 8.06
CA CYS A 124 16.68 15.42 9.32
C CYS A 124 17.34 14.63 10.45
N GLY A 125 18.40 13.85 10.20
CA GLY A 125 19.10 13.06 11.22
C GLY A 125 18.47 11.70 11.52
N TYR A 126 17.54 11.22 10.70
CA TYR A 126 16.93 9.90 10.88
C TYR A 126 17.96 8.78 10.72
N SER A 127 17.75 7.69 11.46
CA SER A 127 18.42 6.42 11.19
C SER A 127 17.47 5.50 10.43
N LEU A 128 17.80 5.20 9.17
CA LEU A 128 16.98 4.34 8.32
C LEU A 128 17.42 2.88 8.48
N VAL A 129 16.46 1.99 8.71
CA VAL A 129 16.70 0.55 8.91
C VAL A 129 15.83 -0.25 7.95
N TRP A 130 16.42 -1.30 7.40
CA TRP A 130 15.72 -2.31 6.61
C TRP A 130 16.12 -3.68 7.09
N SER A 131 15.22 -4.64 6.93
CA SER A 131 15.52 -6.06 7.09
C SER A 131 14.74 -6.93 6.12
N GLY A 132 15.23 -8.14 5.91
CA GLY A 132 14.48 -9.17 5.20
C GLY A 132 13.44 -9.81 6.12
N TRP A 133 12.26 -10.07 5.58
CA TRP A 133 11.19 -10.79 6.29
C TRP A 133 10.63 -11.95 5.48
N ASP A 134 10.92 -12.00 4.18
CA ASP A 134 10.41 -12.98 3.24
C ASP A 134 11.56 -13.87 2.70
N SER A 135 11.46 -15.17 2.92
CA SER A 135 12.42 -16.17 2.44
C SER A 135 12.31 -16.49 0.95
N GLY A 136 11.20 -16.11 0.31
CA GLY A 136 10.98 -16.30 -1.13
C GLY A 136 11.54 -15.17 -2.01
N THR A 137 12.01 -14.10 -1.40
CA THR A 137 12.52 -12.93 -2.12
C THR A 137 13.92 -13.18 -2.71
N PRO A 138 14.16 -12.90 -4.01
CA PRO A 138 15.48 -13.05 -4.62
C PRO A 138 16.52 -12.08 -4.04
N ARG A 139 17.74 -12.56 -3.82
CA ARG A 139 18.91 -11.71 -3.52
C ARG A 139 19.44 -10.93 -4.73
N ALA A 140 18.88 -11.16 -5.92
CA ALA A 140 19.24 -10.42 -7.13
C ALA A 140 19.06 -8.90 -6.91
N ASN A 141 19.93 -8.09 -7.52
CA ASN A 141 19.96 -6.62 -7.35
C ASN A 141 19.99 -6.18 -5.87
N ASN A 142 20.74 -6.89 -5.03
CA ASN A 142 20.90 -6.60 -3.60
C ASN A 142 19.57 -6.61 -2.81
N GLY A 143 18.59 -7.41 -3.24
CA GLY A 143 17.35 -7.63 -2.50
C GLY A 143 17.62 -8.27 -1.13
N MET A 144 16.91 -7.81 -0.10
CA MET A 144 17.04 -8.32 1.27
C MET A 144 16.10 -9.50 1.52
N THR A 145 16.56 -10.52 2.24
CA THR A 145 15.78 -11.73 2.54
C THR A 145 16.02 -12.22 3.97
N ALA A 146 15.29 -13.26 4.36
CA ALA A 146 15.44 -13.95 5.64
C ALA A 146 15.55 -15.46 5.42
N ARG A 147 16.34 -16.12 6.25
CA ARG A 147 16.33 -17.58 6.41
C ARG A 147 15.35 -17.92 7.53
N LEU A 148 14.16 -18.34 7.13
CA LEU A 148 13.10 -18.74 8.05
C LEU A 148 13.13 -20.26 8.27
N PRO A 149 12.69 -20.75 9.45
CA PRO A 149 12.74 -22.17 9.77
C PRO A 149 11.83 -22.97 8.81
N PRO A 150 12.26 -24.18 8.39
CA PRO A 150 11.42 -25.05 7.59
C PRO A 150 10.22 -25.54 8.42
N ALA A 151 9.11 -25.79 7.75
CA ALA A 151 7.97 -26.48 8.37
C ALA A 151 8.09 -27.99 8.12
N LEU A 152 8.12 -28.77 9.21
CA LEU A 152 8.33 -30.21 9.18
C LEU A 152 7.07 -30.97 9.60
N GLU A 153 6.98 -32.22 9.19
CA GLU A 153 5.97 -33.18 9.65
C GLU A 153 6.69 -34.48 10.02
N ASN A 154 6.58 -34.90 11.28
CA ASN A 154 7.32 -36.05 11.83
C ASN A 154 8.85 -35.99 11.62
N GLY A 155 9.43 -34.77 11.63
CA GLY A 155 10.86 -34.55 11.45
C GLY A 155 11.32 -34.42 10.00
N GLU A 156 10.43 -34.66 9.03
CA GLU A 156 10.74 -34.58 7.61
C GLU A 156 10.14 -33.32 6.95
N PRO A 157 10.71 -32.80 5.85
CA PRO A 157 10.13 -31.69 5.11
C PRO A 157 8.67 -31.96 4.73
N MET A 158 7.79 -31.01 5.02
CA MET A 158 6.38 -31.17 4.73
C MET A 158 6.14 -31.37 3.23
N VAL A 159 5.21 -32.26 2.89
CA VAL A 159 4.74 -32.47 1.52
C VAL A 159 3.26 -32.19 1.45
N ARG A 160 2.84 -31.34 0.51
CA ARG A 160 1.43 -31.04 0.23
C ARG A 160 1.25 -30.88 -1.27
N CYS A 161 0.12 -31.37 -1.78
CA CYS A 161 -0.35 -30.97 -3.09
C CYS A 161 -0.77 -29.51 -3.03
N ILE A 162 -0.08 -28.66 -3.79
CA ILE A 162 -0.38 -27.22 -3.87
C ILE A 162 -0.77 -26.85 -5.29
N ARG A 163 -1.32 -25.65 -5.42
CA ARG A 163 -1.52 -24.99 -6.71
C ARG A 163 -0.60 -23.79 -6.79
N ASP A 164 0.29 -23.81 -7.77
CA ASP A 164 1.06 -22.63 -8.15
C ASP A 164 0.39 -21.95 -9.34
N GLU A 165 0.00 -20.69 -9.17
CA GLU A 165 -0.72 -19.90 -10.16
C GLU A 165 0.17 -18.76 -10.65
N PHE A 166 0.41 -18.70 -11.95
CA PHE A 166 1.23 -17.66 -12.54
C PHE A 166 0.58 -17.02 -13.76
N HIS A 167 0.71 -15.70 -13.81
CA HIS A 167 0.07 -14.83 -14.80
C HIS A 167 1.13 -14.33 -15.77
N ILE A 168 0.92 -14.59 -17.06
CA ILE A 168 1.88 -14.18 -18.10
C ILE A 168 1.47 -12.81 -18.64
N GLY A 169 2.41 -11.86 -18.70
CA GLY A 169 2.21 -10.56 -19.35
C GLY A 169 1.60 -9.43 -18.49
N THR A 170 1.39 -9.63 -17.18
CA THR A 170 0.82 -8.58 -16.30
C THR A 170 1.84 -7.74 -15.53
N ARG A 171 3.07 -8.24 -15.25
CA ARG A 171 4.07 -7.49 -14.44
C ARG A 171 5.55 -7.64 -14.81
N ALA A 172 5.94 -8.44 -15.81
CA ALA A 172 7.30 -8.43 -16.35
C ALA A 172 7.34 -9.06 -17.76
N PRO A 173 8.13 -8.51 -18.70
CA PRO A 173 8.43 -9.15 -19.97
C PRO A 173 9.53 -10.20 -19.75
N GLY A 174 9.23 -11.28 -19.01
CA GLY A 174 10.08 -12.46 -19.06
C GLY A 174 9.86 -13.13 -20.42
N LYS A 175 10.90 -13.67 -21.05
CA LYS A 175 10.82 -14.40 -22.33
C LYS A 175 9.84 -15.60 -22.32
N GLY A 176 9.08 -15.83 -21.26
CA GLY A 176 7.94 -16.73 -21.24
C GLY A 176 8.27 -18.20 -21.49
N ASP A 177 9.55 -18.59 -21.48
CA ASP A 177 9.95 -19.96 -21.84
C ASP A 177 9.98 -20.89 -20.64
N VAL A 178 10.45 -20.36 -19.50
CA VAL A 178 10.61 -21.12 -18.26
C VAL A 178 10.00 -20.34 -17.12
N VAL A 179 9.14 -21.00 -16.35
CA VAL A 179 8.50 -20.44 -15.16
C VAL A 179 9.07 -21.13 -13.93
N ARG A 180 9.56 -20.31 -12.99
CA ARG A 180 10.03 -20.78 -11.69
C ARG A 180 8.84 -20.93 -10.73
N LEU A 181 8.76 -22.07 -10.06
CA LEU A 181 7.77 -22.40 -9.06
C LEU A 181 8.12 -21.81 -7.69
N ASN A 182 7.10 -21.51 -6.89
CA ASN A 182 7.21 -20.99 -5.53
C ASN A 182 7.88 -22.01 -4.60
N TYR A 183 7.54 -23.30 -4.74
CA TYR A 183 8.09 -24.38 -3.94
C TYR A 183 8.65 -25.51 -4.82
N PRO A 184 9.75 -26.19 -4.43
CA PRO A 184 10.24 -27.36 -5.16
C PRO A 184 9.23 -28.51 -5.16
N ALA A 185 9.07 -29.16 -6.30
CA ALA A 185 8.33 -30.39 -6.49
C ALA A 185 9.06 -31.59 -5.84
N ILE A 186 8.31 -32.54 -5.30
CA ILE A 186 8.84 -33.82 -4.83
C ILE A 186 9.25 -34.74 -5.98
N SER A 187 8.55 -34.64 -7.11
CA SER A 187 8.81 -35.44 -8.30
C SER A 187 8.73 -34.58 -9.56
N THR A 188 9.60 -34.84 -10.53
CA THR A 188 9.52 -34.27 -11.88
C THR A 188 8.76 -35.17 -12.85
N ASP A 189 8.13 -36.25 -12.36
CA ASP A 189 7.23 -37.09 -13.16
C ASP A 189 5.92 -36.32 -13.40
N GLN A 190 5.74 -35.85 -14.63
CA GLN A 190 4.60 -35.03 -15.03
C GLN A 190 3.26 -35.72 -14.86
N ARG A 191 3.22 -37.06 -14.83
CA ARG A 191 1.99 -37.82 -14.58
C ARG A 191 1.47 -37.63 -13.15
N LYS A 192 2.29 -37.07 -12.25
CA LYS A 192 1.93 -36.71 -10.87
C LYS A 192 1.61 -35.23 -10.70
N ALA A 193 1.59 -34.48 -11.79
CA ALA A 193 1.28 -33.07 -11.80
C ALA A 193 0.21 -32.77 -12.84
N ARG A 194 -0.47 -31.64 -12.68
CA ARG A 194 -1.54 -31.21 -13.57
C ARG A 194 -1.29 -29.77 -13.98
N LEU A 195 -1.19 -29.48 -15.27
CA LEU A 195 -1.02 -28.12 -15.77
C LEU A 195 -2.28 -27.72 -16.51
N THR A 196 -2.87 -26.60 -16.13
CA THR A 196 -4.04 -26.06 -16.83
C THR A 196 -3.82 -24.61 -17.21
N VAL A 197 -4.59 -24.15 -18.20
CA VAL A 197 -4.62 -22.76 -18.65
C VAL A 197 -6.06 -22.25 -18.71
N ARG A 198 -6.23 -20.97 -18.41
CA ARG A 198 -7.50 -20.23 -18.54
C ARG A 198 -7.22 -18.76 -18.86
N ASP A 199 -8.22 -18.08 -19.42
CA ASP A 199 -8.14 -16.65 -19.73
C ASP A 199 -8.38 -15.78 -18.51
N ARG A 200 -9.34 -16.16 -17.66
CA ARG A 200 -9.72 -15.42 -16.45
C ARG A 200 -9.84 -16.37 -15.27
N GLU A 201 -9.69 -15.84 -14.06
CA GLU A 201 -9.77 -16.62 -12.82
C GLU A 201 -11.10 -17.39 -12.66
N SER A 202 -12.19 -16.92 -13.27
CA SER A 202 -13.50 -17.56 -13.22
C SER A 202 -13.74 -18.63 -14.30
N ASP A 203 -12.90 -18.67 -15.33
CA ASP A 203 -13.15 -19.51 -16.49
C ASP A 203 -12.78 -20.97 -16.19
N ASP A 204 -13.43 -21.88 -16.90
CA ASP A 204 -13.08 -23.31 -16.83
C ASP A 204 -11.62 -23.52 -17.24
N ARG A 205 -10.98 -24.43 -16.53
CA ARG A 205 -9.58 -24.78 -16.77
C ARG A 205 -9.48 -25.74 -17.93
N THR A 206 -8.64 -25.38 -18.90
CA THR A 206 -8.28 -26.29 -19.99
C THR A 206 -6.99 -27.00 -19.61
N GLU A 207 -7.03 -28.34 -19.56
CA GLU A 207 -5.86 -29.17 -19.31
C GLU A 207 -4.84 -29.01 -20.44
N ILE A 208 -3.56 -28.85 -20.08
CA ILE A 208 -2.44 -28.93 -21.00
C ILE A 208 -1.89 -30.35 -20.89
N PRO A 209 -1.95 -31.16 -21.97
CA PRO A 209 -1.48 -32.55 -21.93
C PRO A 209 -0.04 -32.65 -21.41
N PRO A 210 0.31 -33.67 -20.60
CA PRO A 210 1.66 -33.86 -20.06
C PRO A 210 2.76 -33.84 -21.14
N GLU A 211 2.50 -34.32 -22.34
CA GLU A 211 3.44 -34.29 -23.47
C GLU A 211 3.72 -32.88 -24.04
N CYS A 212 2.94 -31.86 -23.66
CA CYS A 212 3.05 -30.48 -24.13
C CYS A 212 3.82 -29.55 -23.18
N TRP A 213 4.37 -30.07 -22.09
CA TRP A 213 5.21 -29.32 -21.14
C TRP A 213 6.23 -30.26 -20.50
N GLU A 214 7.11 -29.74 -19.65
CA GLU A 214 7.96 -30.56 -18.78
C GLU A 214 8.44 -29.79 -17.54
N PHE A 215 8.85 -30.54 -16.51
CA PHE A 215 9.71 -30.00 -15.44
C PHE A 215 11.13 -29.87 -15.99
N VAL A 216 11.67 -28.65 -16.01
CA VAL A 216 13.08 -28.40 -16.34
C VAL A 216 13.98 -28.87 -15.19
N ASP A 217 13.52 -28.60 -13.97
CA ASP A 217 14.10 -29.07 -12.72
C ASP A 217 12.98 -29.16 -11.67
N ARG A 218 13.34 -29.43 -10.41
CA ARG A 218 12.36 -29.54 -9.32
C ARG A 218 11.62 -28.24 -9.03
N GLN A 219 12.06 -27.08 -9.50
CA GLN A 219 11.46 -25.79 -9.19
C GLN A 219 11.16 -24.95 -10.44
N SER A 220 11.14 -25.55 -11.63
CA SER A 220 10.90 -24.84 -12.87
C SER A 220 10.21 -25.72 -13.91
N ILE A 221 9.30 -25.13 -14.69
CA ILE A 221 8.62 -25.80 -15.81
C ILE A 221 8.75 -25.01 -17.10
N ARG A 222 8.56 -25.67 -18.23
CA ARG A 222 8.45 -25.05 -19.56
C ARG A 222 7.42 -25.75 -20.43
N LEU A 223 6.96 -25.08 -21.48
CA LEU A 223 6.14 -25.70 -22.53
C LEU A 223 7.01 -26.40 -23.57
N LEU A 224 6.42 -27.39 -24.26
CA LEU A 224 7.03 -28.14 -25.35
C LEU A 224 6.35 -27.83 -26.70
N PRO A 225 7.05 -28.00 -27.84
CA PRO A 225 8.48 -28.24 -27.96
C PRO A 225 9.32 -27.11 -27.35
N VAL A 226 10.60 -27.37 -27.05
CA VAL A 226 11.49 -26.36 -26.44
C VAL A 226 11.53 -25.10 -27.29
N GLY A 227 11.28 -23.95 -26.67
CA GLY A 227 11.12 -22.66 -27.34
C GLY A 227 9.66 -22.21 -27.47
N THR A 228 8.69 -23.04 -27.07
CA THR A 228 7.29 -22.61 -26.91
C THR A 228 7.15 -21.67 -25.73
N HIS A 229 6.67 -20.46 -26.00
CA HIS A 229 6.36 -19.46 -24.97
C HIS A 229 5.01 -19.74 -24.30
N PHE A 230 4.93 -19.53 -22.98
CA PHE A 230 3.64 -19.36 -22.30
C PHE A 230 2.92 -18.13 -22.88
N ALA A 231 1.63 -18.29 -23.17
CA ALA A 231 0.84 -17.28 -23.86
C ALA A 231 0.54 -16.08 -22.94
N PRO A 232 0.69 -14.84 -23.44
CA PRO A 232 0.39 -13.63 -22.66
C PRO A 232 -1.10 -13.52 -22.32
N TYR A 233 -1.38 -12.87 -21.20
CA TYR A 233 -2.71 -12.65 -20.64
C TYR A 233 -3.47 -13.94 -20.30
N LYS A 234 -2.74 -15.04 -20.10
CA LYS A 234 -3.27 -16.30 -19.58
C LYS A 234 -2.88 -16.50 -18.12
N ILE A 235 -3.71 -17.27 -17.43
CA ILE A 235 -3.46 -17.79 -16.10
C ILE A 235 -3.15 -19.27 -16.26
N TYR A 236 -1.95 -19.66 -15.85
CA TYR A 236 -1.55 -21.05 -15.76
C TYR A 236 -1.60 -21.47 -14.31
N ASP A 237 -2.18 -22.64 -14.05
CA ASP A 237 -2.19 -23.27 -12.74
C ASP A 237 -1.45 -24.62 -12.85
N LEU A 238 -0.44 -24.84 -12.02
CA LEU A 238 0.23 -26.13 -11.85
C LEU A 238 -0.17 -26.72 -10.49
N TRP A 239 -0.79 -27.90 -10.48
CA TRP A 239 -0.97 -28.72 -9.28
C TRP A 239 0.10 -29.78 -9.22
N TYR A 240 0.79 -29.86 -8.09
CA TYR A 240 1.87 -30.82 -7.87
C TYR A 240 2.14 -30.98 -6.38
N ASP A 241 2.73 -32.11 -6.00
CA ASP A 241 3.24 -32.31 -4.65
C ASP A 241 4.51 -31.50 -4.45
N ALA A 242 4.42 -30.46 -3.60
CA ALA A 242 5.51 -29.56 -3.28
C ALA A 242 6.07 -29.83 -1.89
N THR A 243 7.30 -29.38 -1.67
CA THR A 243 7.99 -29.44 -0.38
C THR A 243 8.81 -28.18 -0.11
N GLY A 244 9.45 -28.13 1.05
CA GLY A 244 10.34 -27.03 1.42
C GLY A 244 9.61 -25.76 1.84
N SER A 245 8.40 -25.89 2.38
CA SER A 245 7.70 -24.76 3.01
C SER A 245 8.47 -24.28 4.25
N THR A 246 8.40 -22.97 4.48
CA THR A 246 8.95 -22.32 5.66
C THR A 246 7.82 -21.77 6.53
N VAL A 247 8.08 -21.61 7.82
CA VAL A 247 7.16 -20.90 8.73
C VAL A 247 7.26 -19.41 8.43
N LEU A 248 6.54 -18.94 7.41
CA LEU A 248 6.64 -17.57 6.89
C LEU A 248 6.33 -16.51 7.96
N GLY A 249 5.43 -16.79 8.89
CA GLY A 249 5.09 -15.86 9.98
C GLY A 249 6.25 -15.58 10.94
N ALA A 250 7.32 -16.39 10.92
CA ALA A 250 8.57 -16.09 11.63
C ALA A 250 9.24 -14.79 11.12
N GLY A 251 8.92 -14.33 9.90
CA GLY A 251 9.36 -13.04 9.38
C GLY A 251 8.81 -11.83 10.17
N PHE A 252 7.60 -11.96 10.74
CA PHE A 252 7.04 -10.94 11.64
C PHE A 252 7.85 -10.89 12.95
N ALA A 253 8.12 -12.05 13.55
CA ALA A 253 8.95 -12.16 14.75
C ALA A 253 10.37 -11.62 14.51
N ALA A 254 11.01 -11.99 13.39
CA ALA A 254 12.32 -11.49 13.01
C ALA A 254 12.38 -9.97 12.92
N THR A 255 11.33 -9.35 12.38
CA THR A 255 11.20 -7.89 12.31
C THR A 255 11.04 -7.27 13.70
N ARG A 256 10.09 -7.79 14.50
CA ARG A 256 9.84 -7.36 15.88
C ARG A 256 11.11 -7.40 16.72
N ASP A 257 11.77 -8.54 16.71
CA ASP A 257 12.93 -8.84 17.54
C ASP A 257 14.14 -7.98 17.15
N LEU A 258 14.40 -7.80 15.85
CA LEU A 258 15.48 -6.93 15.38
C LEU A 258 15.26 -5.48 15.78
N ILE A 259 14.05 -4.94 15.60
CA ILE A 259 13.77 -3.55 15.92
C ILE A 259 13.77 -3.33 17.44
N SER A 260 13.22 -4.27 18.22
CA SER A 260 13.35 -4.25 19.69
C SER A 260 14.82 -4.26 20.12
N PHE A 261 15.66 -5.12 19.53
CA PHE A 261 17.10 -5.15 19.80
C PHE A 261 17.76 -3.81 19.51
N LEU A 262 17.56 -3.26 18.31
CA LEU A 262 18.18 -2.00 17.88
C LEU A 262 17.78 -0.82 18.78
N ARG A 263 16.58 -0.88 19.36
CA ARG A 263 16.03 0.17 20.22
C ARG A 263 16.50 0.05 21.67
N TYR A 264 16.50 -1.16 22.23
CA TYR A 264 16.57 -1.33 23.69
C TYR A 264 17.83 -2.04 24.20
N GLU A 265 18.53 -2.78 23.35
CA GLU A 265 19.57 -3.69 23.81
C GLU A 265 20.95 -3.14 23.50
N ARG A 266 21.86 -3.14 24.48
CA ARG A 266 23.21 -2.55 24.32
C ARG A 266 24.17 -3.42 23.50
N ALA A 267 24.00 -4.74 23.57
CA ALA A 267 24.81 -5.71 22.86
C ALA A 267 24.03 -7.02 22.68
N ASP A 268 24.46 -7.85 21.74
CA ASP A 268 23.94 -9.22 21.60
C ASP A 268 24.48 -10.16 22.71
N CYS A 269 24.07 -11.43 22.70
CA CYS A 269 24.49 -12.38 23.75
C CYS A 269 25.97 -12.78 23.67
N HIS A 270 26.67 -12.39 22.60
CA HIS A 270 28.10 -12.57 22.41
C HIS A 270 28.92 -11.29 22.70
N GLY A 271 28.26 -10.23 23.15
CA GLY A 271 28.90 -8.95 23.48
C GLY A 271 29.15 -8.04 22.28
N MET A 272 28.59 -8.34 21.10
CA MET A 272 28.67 -7.44 19.95
C MET A 272 27.84 -6.19 20.22
N PRO A 273 28.43 -4.98 20.24
CA PRO A 273 27.69 -3.76 20.56
C PRO A 273 26.60 -3.44 19.53
N ASN A 274 25.48 -2.91 20.02
CA ASN A 274 24.43 -2.39 19.16
C ASN A 274 24.92 -1.11 18.44
N SER A 275 24.88 -1.13 17.10
CA SER A 275 25.37 -0.04 16.26
C SER A 275 24.52 1.24 16.29
N MET A 276 23.38 1.20 16.96
CA MET A 276 22.42 2.29 17.11
C MET A 276 22.51 3.01 18.46
N LEU A 277 23.24 2.46 19.43
CA LEU A 277 23.31 3.00 20.80
C LEU A 277 24.75 3.40 21.17
N GLY A 278 24.87 4.41 22.03
CA GLY A 278 26.14 4.79 22.65
C GLY A 278 26.63 3.76 23.68
N SER A 279 27.87 3.95 24.16
CA SER A 279 28.54 3.09 25.16
C SER A 279 27.92 3.07 26.58
N GLY A 280 26.85 3.83 26.85
CA GLY A 280 26.21 4.00 28.15
C GLY A 280 26.86 4.99 29.12
N ARG A 281 27.79 5.85 28.67
CA ARG A 281 28.42 6.93 29.45
C ARG A 281 27.52 8.18 29.50
N ARG A 282 27.70 9.02 30.52
CA ARG A 282 26.88 10.21 30.77
C ARG A 282 26.89 11.26 29.64
N ASP A 283 27.93 11.22 28.79
CA ASP A 283 28.09 12.09 27.61
C ASP A 283 27.81 11.36 26.29
N ASP A 284 27.18 10.18 26.34
CA ASP A 284 26.90 9.41 25.15
C ASP A 284 25.76 9.99 24.31
N PRO A 285 25.81 9.74 22.99
CA PRO A 285 24.78 10.17 22.06
C PRO A 285 23.40 9.60 22.41
N PRO A 286 22.31 10.27 21.98
CA PRO A 286 20.97 9.87 22.39
C PRO A 286 20.63 8.46 21.90
N GLU A 287 19.88 7.75 22.73
CA GLU A 287 19.34 6.42 22.41
C GLU A 287 18.26 6.55 21.33
N VAL A 288 17.84 5.42 20.74
CA VAL A 288 16.67 5.42 19.85
C VAL A 288 15.42 5.64 20.71
N GLU A 289 14.97 6.89 20.79
CA GLU A 289 13.79 7.28 21.57
C GLU A 289 12.50 6.84 20.88
N HIS A 290 12.41 7.06 19.56
CA HIS A 290 11.23 6.69 18.77
C HIS A 290 11.59 5.75 17.61
N ALA A 291 10.70 4.81 17.32
CA ALA A 291 10.76 3.93 16.16
C ALA A 291 9.47 4.05 15.33
N LEU A 292 9.63 4.45 14.07
CA LEU A 292 8.54 4.56 13.10
C LEU A 292 8.68 3.46 12.05
N ALA A 293 7.57 2.84 11.64
CA ALA A 293 7.54 1.92 10.52
C ALA A 293 6.87 2.54 9.29
N PHE A 294 7.43 2.27 8.12
CA PHE A 294 6.88 2.64 6.83
C PHE A 294 6.74 1.39 5.96
N GLY A 295 5.67 1.32 5.18
CA GLY A 295 5.51 0.26 4.20
C GLY A 295 4.52 0.62 3.11
N VAL A 296 4.90 0.36 1.85
CA VAL A 296 4.06 0.59 0.67
C VAL A 296 3.54 -0.71 0.05
N SER A 297 2.25 -0.77 -0.29
CA SER A 297 1.62 -1.91 -0.98
C SER A 297 1.71 -3.24 -0.21
N GLN A 298 2.56 -4.20 -0.62
CA GLN A 298 2.78 -5.45 0.12
C GLN A 298 3.31 -5.17 1.52
N ALA A 299 4.29 -4.27 1.63
CA ALA A 299 4.88 -3.85 2.89
C ALA A 299 3.84 -3.13 3.79
N GLY A 300 2.92 -2.37 3.19
CA GLY A 300 1.80 -1.78 3.93
C GLY A 300 0.83 -2.82 4.49
N ARG A 301 0.52 -3.87 3.71
CA ARG A 301 -0.27 -5.02 4.19
C ARG A 301 0.44 -5.82 5.28
N PHE A 302 1.76 -6.01 5.13
CA PHE A 302 2.60 -6.63 6.16
C PHE A 302 2.46 -5.88 7.48
N LEU A 303 2.62 -4.55 7.50
CA LEU A 303 2.51 -3.75 8.72
C LEU A 303 1.12 -3.79 9.33
N ARG A 304 0.07 -3.77 8.49
CA ARG A 304 -1.31 -3.91 8.99
C ARG A 304 -1.52 -5.27 9.67
N HIS A 305 -1.06 -6.34 9.04
CA HIS A 305 -1.17 -7.69 9.59
C HIS A 305 -0.30 -7.86 10.85
N PHE A 306 0.90 -7.28 10.86
CA PHE A 306 1.80 -7.24 12.03
C PHE A 306 1.10 -6.62 13.25
N LEU A 307 0.43 -5.49 13.07
CA LEU A 307 -0.35 -4.85 14.13
C LEU A 307 -1.57 -5.70 14.55
N GLU A 308 -2.29 -6.27 13.59
CA GLU A 308 -3.47 -7.12 13.83
C GLU A 308 -3.13 -8.37 14.66
N LEU A 309 -1.97 -8.97 14.42
CA LEU A 309 -1.46 -10.11 15.19
C LEU A 309 -0.89 -9.73 16.56
N GLY A 310 -0.87 -8.44 16.92
CA GLY A 310 -0.27 -7.97 18.17
C GLY A 310 1.26 -8.02 18.20
N MET A 311 1.93 -8.14 17.05
CA MET A 311 3.40 -8.28 16.97
C MET A 311 4.17 -6.99 17.35
N ASN A 312 3.46 -5.90 17.66
CA ASN A 312 4.06 -4.64 18.14
C ASN A 312 4.45 -4.67 19.63
N ASP A 313 4.19 -5.77 20.33
CA ASP A 313 4.72 -6.09 21.65
C ASP A 313 5.89 -7.08 21.49
N ASP A 314 7.06 -6.74 22.04
CA ASP A 314 8.27 -7.56 21.95
C ASP A 314 8.29 -8.79 22.89
N GLY A 315 7.24 -9.00 23.69
CA GLY A 315 7.13 -10.08 24.68
C GLY A 315 7.66 -9.70 26.07
N HIS A 316 8.19 -8.49 26.23
CA HIS A 316 8.58 -7.91 27.51
C HIS A 316 7.72 -6.68 27.86
N GLY A 317 6.58 -6.49 27.18
CA GLY A 317 5.70 -5.35 27.34
C GLY A 317 6.27 -4.05 26.75
N ARG A 318 7.34 -4.14 25.95
CA ARG A 318 7.93 -2.98 25.27
C ARG A 318 7.38 -2.89 23.86
N ARG A 319 7.04 -1.67 23.46
CA ARG A 319 6.54 -1.37 22.13
C ARG A 319 7.66 -1.43 21.10
N VAL A 320 7.41 -2.05 19.95
CA VAL A 320 8.39 -2.12 18.86
C VAL A 320 8.41 -0.80 18.09
N PHE A 321 7.26 -0.41 17.52
CA PHE A 321 7.06 0.83 16.78
C PHE A 321 6.07 1.75 17.49
N ASP A 322 6.43 3.02 17.66
CA ASP A 322 5.56 4.06 18.22
C ASP A 322 4.58 4.59 17.16
N GLY A 323 4.98 4.60 15.89
CA GLY A 323 4.13 5.00 14.77
C GLY A 323 4.29 4.09 13.56
N VAL A 324 3.20 3.84 12.86
CA VAL A 324 3.19 2.99 11.65
C VAL A 324 2.46 3.70 10.52
N LEU A 325 3.19 3.99 9.43
CA LEU A 325 2.65 4.55 8.20
C LEU A 325 2.43 3.44 7.15
N THR A 326 1.20 2.96 7.06
CA THR A 326 0.78 1.93 6.09
C THR A 326 0.34 2.56 4.76
N HIS A 327 1.30 2.90 3.90
CA HIS A 327 1.03 3.58 2.64
C HIS A 327 0.47 2.62 1.58
N VAL A 328 -0.69 2.95 0.98
CA VAL A 328 -1.33 2.10 -0.06
C VAL A 328 -1.54 0.64 0.42
N ALA A 329 -1.94 0.48 1.68
CA ALA A 329 -2.15 -0.82 2.32
C ALA A 329 -3.52 -1.48 2.01
N GLY A 330 -4.32 -0.90 1.10
CA GLY A 330 -5.60 -1.42 0.59
C GLY A 330 -5.63 -1.45 -0.96
N ALA A 331 -6.59 -2.06 -1.65
CA ALA A 331 -7.91 -2.46 -1.20
C ALA A 331 -9.08 -1.71 -1.90
N GLY A 332 -8.83 -0.79 -2.86
CA GLY A 332 -9.75 0.30 -3.26
C GLY A 332 -11.25 -0.04 -3.27
N ILE A 333 -12.03 0.62 -2.41
CA ILE A 333 -13.45 0.33 -2.14
C ILE A 333 -14.43 1.32 -2.81
N GLY A 334 -13.93 2.48 -3.25
CA GLY A 334 -14.75 3.57 -3.80
C GLY A 334 -15.53 3.19 -5.07
N GLY A 335 -15.06 2.22 -5.86
CA GLY A 335 -15.83 1.71 -7.00
C GLY A 335 -17.07 0.94 -6.56
N VAL A 336 -16.94 0.13 -5.51
CA VAL A 336 -18.04 -0.69 -4.96
C VAL A 336 -19.14 0.19 -4.36
N TYR A 337 -18.79 1.31 -3.74
CA TYR A 337 -19.75 2.25 -3.17
C TYR A 337 -20.49 3.07 -4.23
N LEU A 338 -19.87 3.37 -5.38
CA LEU A 338 -20.58 4.02 -6.48
C LEU A 338 -21.59 3.07 -7.12
N ILE A 339 -21.22 1.81 -7.32
CA ILE A 339 -22.13 0.87 -7.98
C ILE A 339 -23.38 0.60 -7.13
N SER A 340 -23.31 0.66 -5.80
CA SER A 340 -24.51 0.50 -4.97
C SER A 340 -25.53 1.59 -5.27
N GLU A 341 -25.13 2.86 -5.21
CA GLU A 341 -26.07 3.98 -5.41
C GLU A 341 -26.52 4.12 -6.86
N LEU A 342 -25.59 4.02 -7.82
CA LEU A 342 -25.91 4.16 -9.24
C LEU A 342 -26.67 2.94 -9.78
N GLY A 343 -26.43 1.75 -9.22
CA GLY A 343 -27.12 0.52 -9.63
C GLY A 343 -28.55 0.52 -9.15
N ILE A 344 -28.80 0.98 -7.93
CA ILE A 344 -30.17 1.23 -7.42
C ILE A 344 -30.88 2.30 -8.26
N ALA A 345 -30.17 3.33 -8.73
CA ALA A 345 -30.72 4.32 -9.65
C ALA A 345 -30.94 3.80 -11.08
N GLY A 346 -30.60 2.54 -11.37
CA GLY A 346 -30.89 1.87 -12.64
C GLY A 346 -29.88 2.16 -13.77
N PHE A 347 -28.71 2.71 -13.46
CA PHE A 347 -27.68 2.93 -14.47
C PHE A 347 -27.04 1.61 -14.92
N LYS A 348 -26.61 1.55 -16.19
CA LYS A 348 -25.80 0.43 -16.69
C LYS A 348 -24.36 0.60 -16.21
N LEU A 349 -23.93 -0.31 -15.37
CA LEU A 349 -22.66 -0.20 -14.66
C LEU A 349 -21.67 -1.29 -15.06
N ARG A 350 -20.41 -0.89 -15.12
CA ARG A 350 -19.28 -1.80 -15.26
C ARG A 350 -18.25 -1.48 -14.19
N LEU A 351 -17.86 -2.48 -13.41
CA LEU A 351 -16.88 -2.36 -12.34
C LEU A 351 -15.54 -2.93 -12.81
N HIS A 352 -14.48 -2.14 -12.66
CA HIS A 352 -13.12 -2.56 -12.94
C HIS A 352 -12.18 -2.40 -11.74
N ASP A 353 -11.38 -3.44 -11.49
CA ASP A 353 -10.21 -3.39 -10.60
C ASP A 353 -9.13 -4.35 -11.13
N THR A 354 -7.87 -3.99 -10.97
CA THR A 354 -6.74 -4.88 -11.29
C THR A 354 -6.64 -6.10 -10.36
N ASP A 355 -7.29 -6.04 -9.20
CA ASP A 355 -7.28 -7.09 -8.18
C ASP A 355 -8.53 -8.00 -8.32
N HIS A 356 -8.33 -9.16 -8.93
CA HIS A 356 -9.38 -10.16 -9.16
C HIS A 356 -10.13 -10.58 -7.90
N SER A 357 -9.46 -10.62 -6.74
CA SER A 357 -10.07 -11.05 -5.48
C SER A 357 -11.19 -10.10 -5.02
N ARG A 358 -11.17 -8.84 -5.46
CA ARG A 358 -12.22 -7.85 -5.13
C ARG A 358 -13.44 -7.97 -6.04
N LEU A 359 -13.24 -8.57 -7.20
CA LEU A 359 -14.23 -8.66 -8.27
C LEU A 359 -14.98 -10.00 -8.23
N SER A 360 -14.35 -11.07 -7.74
CA SER A 360 -14.85 -12.45 -7.83
C SER A 360 -16.29 -12.60 -7.33
N GLU A 361 -16.56 -12.16 -6.11
CA GLU A 361 -17.87 -12.32 -5.48
C GLU A 361 -18.93 -11.42 -6.10
N ILE A 362 -18.61 -10.16 -6.40
CA ILE A 362 -19.52 -9.22 -7.07
C ILE A 362 -19.86 -9.72 -8.48
N ARG A 363 -18.87 -10.24 -9.20
CA ARG A 363 -19.05 -10.83 -10.53
C ARG A 363 -19.92 -12.08 -10.48
N ALA A 364 -19.67 -13.00 -9.54
CA ALA A 364 -20.46 -14.22 -9.38
C ALA A 364 -21.92 -13.91 -9.00
N ARG A 365 -22.11 -12.87 -8.18
CA ARG A 365 -23.44 -12.40 -7.77
C ARG A 365 -24.14 -11.58 -8.86
N GLY A 366 -23.40 -10.96 -9.77
CA GLY A 366 -23.91 -10.05 -10.81
C GLY A 366 -24.20 -8.63 -10.32
N GLY A 367 -23.71 -8.25 -9.14
CA GLY A 367 -24.03 -6.98 -8.49
C GLY A 367 -23.82 -7.01 -6.97
N VAL A 368 -24.40 -6.01 -6.29
CA VAL A 368 -24.36 -5.90 -4.82
C VAL A 368 -25.75 -5.68 -4.24
N ASP A 369 -26.02 -6.30 -3.10
CA ASP A 369 -27.21 -6.06 -2.29
C ASP A 369 -26.99 -4.75 -1.49
N VAL A 370 -27.95 -3.84 -1.54
CA VAL A 370 -27.91 -2.53 -0.89
C VAL A 370 -28.94 -2.51 0.23
N GLU A 371 -28.50 -2.13 1.43
CA GLU A 371 -29.32 -2.05 2.63
C GLU A 371 -29.46 -0.61 3.10
N GLY A 372 -30.67 -0.17 3.43
CA GLY A 372 -30.91 1.16 3.97
C GLY A 372 -32.18 1.79 3.39
N GLU A 373 -32.14 3.10 3.20
CA GLU A 373 -33.28 3.90 2.72
C GLU A 373 -33.77 3.50 1.32
N LYS A 374 -32.84 3.10 0.45
CA LYS A 374 -33.13 2.56 -0.89
C LYS A 374 -32.58 1.15 -0.98
N ASP A 375 -33.28 0.23 -0.34
CA ASP A 375 -32.93 -1.18 -0.37
C ASP A 375 -33.13 -1.79 -1.76
N GLY A 376 -32.35 -2.82 -2.07
CA GLY A 376 -32.50 -3.55 -3.33
C GLY A 376 -31.21 -4.15 -3.84
N PHE A 377 -31.24 -4.54 -5.11
CA PHE A 377 -30.10 -5.15 -5.79
C PHE A 377 -29.54 -4.21 -6.86
N ALA A 378 -28.33 -3.73 -6.65
CA ALA A 378 -27.59 -2.94 -7.61
C ALA A 378 -26.88 -3.87 -8.62
N ALA A 379 -27.56 -4.12 -9.73
CA ALA A 379 -27.03 -4.96 -10.80
C ALA A 379 -25.83 -4.30 -11.51
N VAL A 380 -24.82 -5.10 -11.85
CA VAL A 380 -23.63 -4.67 -12.58
C VAL A 380 -23.50 -5.52 -13.84
N GLU A 381 -23.60 -4.88 -15.00
CA GLU A 381 -23.54 -5.53 -16.32
C GLU A 381 -22.22 -6.31 -16.49
N ARG A 382 -21.12 -5.74 -16.00
CA ARG A 382 -19.80 -6.34 -16.13
C ARG A 382 -18.91 -6.00 -14.96
N THR A 383 -18.35 -7.02 -14.33
CA THR A 383 -17.31 -6.89 -13.31
C THR A 383 -16.05 -7.56 -13.86
N THR A 384 -14.97 -6.81 -14.10
CA THR A 384 -13.81 -7.28 -14.90
C THR A 384 -12.49 -6.64 -14.50
N SER A 385 -11.38 -7.37 -14.66
CA SER A 385 -10.02 -6.80 -14.55
C SER A 385 -9.45 -6.39 -15.91
N ASP A 386 -10.15 -6.69 -16.99
CA ASP A 386 -9.80 -6.22 -18.33
C ASP A 386 -10.37 -4.82 -18.53
N LEU A 387 -9.48 -3.82 -18.51
CA LEU A 387 -9.84 -2.42 -18.64
C LEU A 387 -10.56 -2.13 -19.97
N LYS A 388 -10.17 -2.79 -21.06
CA LYS A 388 -10.78 -2.58 -22.38
C LYS A 388 -12.25 -2.93 -22.37
N SER A 389 -12.62 -4.12 -21.88
CA SER A 389 -14.04 -4.51 -21.79
C SER A 389 -14.84 -3.67 -20.79
N ALA A 390 -14.19 -3.05 -19.80
CA ALA A 390 -14.88 -2.12 -18.91
C ALA A 390 -15.26 -0.82 -19.62
N VAL A 391 -14.38 -0.27 -20.47
CA VAL A 391 -14.58 1.07 -21.08
C VAL A 391 -15.16 1.07 -22.49
N ASP A 392 -15.19 -0.09 -23.16
CA ASP A 392 -15.69 -0.22 -24.54
C ASP A 392 -17.17 0.18 -24.66
N GLY A 393 -17.43 1.35 -25.23
CA GLY A 393 -18.80 1.88 -25.39
C GLY A 393 -19.39 2.51 -24.12
N ALA A 394 -18.55 2.82 -23.11
CA ALA A 394 -19.00 3.58 -21.95
C ALA A 394 -19.15 5.07 -22.30
N ASP A 395 -20.25 5.71 -21.90
CA ASP A 395 -20.43 7.17 -22.06
C ASP A 395 -19.58 7.97 -21.06
N VAL A 396 -19.47 7.44 -19.83
CA VAL A 396 -18.76 8.04 -18.71
C VAL A 396 -17.85 6.99 -18.07
N ILE A 397 -16.58 7.35 -17.91
CA ILE A 397 -15.56 6.54 -17.23
C ILE A 397 -15.22 7.24 -15.92
N ILE A 398 -15.52 6.60 -14.79
CA ILE A 398 -15.32 7.19 -13.47
C ILE A 398 -14.05 6.60 -12.83
N ILE A 399 -13.07 7.46 -12.54
CA ILE A 399 -11.85 7.10 -11.82
C ILE A 399 -12.04 7.39 -10.33
N VAL A 400 -11.94 6.34 -9.52
CA VAL A 400 -12.13 6.35 -8.06
C VAL A 400 -10.86 5.92 -7.30
N THR A 401 -9.70 6.05 -7.93
CA THR A 401 -8.42 5.77 -7.30
C THR A 401 -7.93 6.99 -6.53
N GLY A 402 -7.06 6.79 -5.53
CA GLY A 402 -6.41 7.91 -4.84
C GLY A 402 -5.61 8.79 -5.80
N GLY A 403 -5.49 10.09 -5.50
CA GLY A 403 -4.85 11.08 -6.39
C GLY A 403 -3.46 10.66 -6.92
N ASN A 404 -2.67 9.98 -6.10
CA ASN A 404 -1.31 9.55 -6.45
C ASN A 404 -1.25 8.51 -7.58
N THR A 405 -2.37 7.88 -7.96
CA THR A 405 -2.43 6.84 -8.99
C THR A 405 -3.28 7.21 -10.20
N GLN A 406 -3.95 8.37 -10.21
CA GLN A 406 -4.85 8.79 -11.30
C GLN A 406 -4.11 8.91 -12.65
N TRP A 407 -2.86 9.37 -12.65
CA TRP A 407 -2.02 9.43 -13.86
C TRP A 407 -1.72 8.04 -14.45
N VAL A 408 -1.56 7.02 -13.61
CA VAL A 408 -1.33 5.63 -14.06
C VAL A 408 -2.57 5.12 -14.77
N VAL A 409 -3.76 5.36 -14.18
CA VAL A 409 -5.04 4.98 -14.78
C VAL A 409 -5.25 5.69 -16.11
N ALA A 410 -4.97 7.00 -16.17
CA ALA A 410 -5.07 7.79 -17.39
C ALA A 410 -4.20 7.22 -18.52
N ARG A 411 -2.93 6.87 -18.25
CA ARG A 411 -2.05 6.24 -19.25
C ARG A 411 -2.59 4.90 -19.76
N SER A 412 -3.15 4.08 -18.88
CA SER A 412 -3.78 2.81 -19.27
C SER A 412 -5.06 2.99 -20.09
N LEU A 413 -5.79 4.09 -19.87
CA LEU A 413 -6.99 4.45 -20.63
C LEU A 413 -6.66 5.03 -22.00
N ALA A 414 -5.56 5.78 -22.14
CA ALA A 414 -5.21 6.51 -23.35
C ALA A 414 -5.40 5.76 -24.69
N PRO A 415 -4.99 4.47 -24.83
CA PRO A 415 -5.19 3.74 -26.09
C PRO A 415 -6.60 3.15 -26.28
N LEU A 416 -7.48 3.26 -25.27
CA LEU A 416 -8.80 2.64 -25.23
C LEU A 416 -9.94 3.67 -25.37
N LEU A 417 -9.63 4.94 -25.15
CA LEU A 417 -10.60 6.03 -25.20
C LEU A 417 -11.11 6.28 -26.63
N ARG A 418 -12.35 6.77 -26.72
CA ARG A 418 -13.04 7.13 -27.95
C ARG A 418 -13.63 8.53 -27.83
N ASP A 419 -13.85 9.16 -28.98
CA ASP A 419 -14.43 10.51 -29.06
C ASP A 419 -15.79 10.58 -28.35
N GLY A 420 -16.01 11.67 -27.63
CA GLY A 420 -17.26 11.96 -26.92
C GLY A 420 -17.41 11.30 -25.55
N GLN A 421 -16.42 10.53 -25.07
CA GLN A 421 -16.43 10.00 -23.71
C GLN A 421 -16.11 11.08 -22.66
N VAL A 422 -16.66 10.92 -21.45
CA VAL A 422 -16.32 11.75 -20.29
C VAL A 422 -15.49 10.93 -19.31
N VAL A 423 -14.30 11.41 -18.94
CA VAL A 423 -13.50 10.89 -17.84
C VAL A 423 -13.78 11.73 -16.60
N LEU A 424 -14.50 11.18 -15.63
CA LEU A 424 -14.81 11.84 -14.36
C LEU A 424 -13.93 11.32 -13.24
N LEU A 425 -13.23 12.22 -12.55
CA LEU A 425 -12.49 11.91 -11.32
C LEU A 425 -13.39 12.17 -10.12
N ILE A 426 -13.63 11.14 -9.30
CA ILE A 426 -14.28 11.35 -7.99
C ILE A 426 -13.19 11.30 -6.93
N GLN A 427 -13.08 12.39 -6.16
CA GLN A 427 -11.85 12.77 -5.46
C GLN A 427 -10.72 13.12 -6.44
N GLY A 428 -10.96 14.09 -7.32
CA GLY A 428 -9.90 14.68 -8.16
C GLY A 428 -8.77 15.32 -7.35
N ASN A 429 -8.93 15.49 -6.03
CA ASN A 429 -8.04 16.26 -5.16
C ASN A 429 -7.81 17.66 -5.75
N THR A 430 -6.70 18.31 -5.43
CA THR A 430 -6.36 19.61 -6.01
C THR A 430 -5.65 19.41 -7.35
N GLY A 431 -6.39 19.57 -8.46
CA GLY A 431 -5.85 19.57 -9.82
C GLY A 431 -5.69 18.20 -10.49
N GLY A 432 -6.42 17.16 -10.04
CA GLY A 432 -6.35 15.83 -10.64
C GLY A 432 -6.67 15.81 -12.14
N SER A 433 -7.62 16.64 -12.60
CA SER A 433 -7.93 16.75 -14.03
C SER A 433 -6.76 17.27 -14.86
N LEU A 434 -5.93 18.16 -14.29
CA LEU A 434 -4.72 18.66 -14.95
C LEU A 434 -3.70 17.53 -15.12
N ILE A 435 -3.51 16.73 -14.06
CA ILE A 435 -2.61 15.57 -14.04
C ILE A 435 -3.08 14.51 -15.04
N VAL A 436 -4.38 14.21 -15.05
CA VAL A 436 -4.97 13.22 -15.96
C VAL A 436 -4.92 13.67 -17.41
N ARG A 437 -5.27 14.93 -17.71
CA ARG A 437 -5.16 15.46 -19.07
C ARG A 437 -3.72 15.40 -19.57
N ARG A 438 -2.75 15.82 -18.74
CA ARG A 438 -1.32 15.73 -19.06
C ARG A 438 -0.88 14.28 -19.31
N ALA A 439 -1.31 13.35 -18.46
CA ALA A 439 -0.98 11.95 -18.60
C ALA A 439 -1.57 11.30 -19.86
N LEU A 440 -2.77 11.71 -20.28
CA LEU A 440 -3.37 11.31 -21.56
C LEU A 440 -2.57 11.85 -22.74
N ASP A 441 -2.17 13.12 -22.70
CA ASP A 441 -1.38 13.76 -23.76
C ASP A 441 0.01 13.11 -23.90
N ASP A 442 0.70 12.90 -22.79
CA ASP A 442 2.02 12.24 -22.75
C ASP A 442 1.95 10.78 -23.23
N ALA A 443 0.78 10.13 -23.08
CA ALA A 443 0.53 8.79 -23.60
C ALA A 443 0.07 8.77 -25.07
N GLY A 444 -0.05 9.93 -25.72
CA GLY A 444 -0.45 10.07 -27.11
C GLY A 444 -1.93 9.79 -27.36
N CYS A 445 -2.80 10.01 -26.36
CA CYS A 445 -4.25 9.87 -26.53
C CYS A 445 -4.75 10.83 -27.62
N ARG A 446 -5.37 10.29 -28.68
CA ARG A 446 -5.91 11.07 -29.80
C ARG A 446 -7.41 11.29 -29.73
N ALA A 447 -8.09 10.61 -28.80
CA ALA A 447 -9.54 10.70 -28.66
C ALA A 447 -9.95 12.07 -28.07
N ASP A 448 -11.01 12.65 -28.61
CA ASP A 448 -11.64 13.86 -28.07
C ASP A 448 -12.51 13.50 -26.86
N VAL A 449 -11.90 13.58 -25.67
CA VAL A 449 -12.56 13.26 -24.40
C VAL A 449 -12.60 14.46 -23.47
N ASP A 450 -13.72 14.59 -22.77
CA ASP A 450 -13.88 15.56 -21.70
C ASP A 450 -13.28 15.02 -20.40
N VAL A 451 -12.45 15.80 -19.73
CA VAL A 451 -11.93 15.47 -18.39
C VAL A 451 -12.65 16.34 -17.36
N ALA A 452 -13.29 15.70 -16.39
CA ALA A 452 -14.03 16.34 -15.33
C ALA A 452 -13.56 15.84 -13.96
N GLU A 453 -13.77 16.64 -12.93
CA GLU A 453 -13.55 16.23 -11.54
C GLU A 453 -14.67 16.68 -10.63
N MET A 454 -14.91 15.86 -9.62
CA MET A 454 -15.74 16.16 -8.47
C MET A 454 -14.85 16.53 -7.28
N ASP A 455 -15.22 17.60 -6.58
CA ASP A 455 -14.50 18.13 -5.42
C ASP A 455 -14.31 17.08 -4.33
N ASN A 456 -15.33 16.26 -4.06
CA ASN A 456 -15.31 15.28 -2.98
C ASN A 456 -16.02 13.98 -3.36
N TYR A 457 -15.91 12.96 -2.52
CA TYR A 457 -16.62 11.69 -2.74
C TYR A 457 -18.08 11.80 -2.28
N PRO A 458 -19.09 11.36 -3.07
CA PRO A 458 -20.50 11.63 -2.80
C PRO A 458 -21.09 10.91 -1.58
N TYR A 459 -20.56 9.73 -1.26
CA TYR A 459 -21.16 8.82 -0.27
C TYR A 459 -20.20 8.39 0.84
N SER A 460 -20.74 7.93 1.96
CA SER A 460 -20.02 7.09 2.93
C SER A 460 -20.86 5.86 3.17
N CYS A 461 -20.26 4.68 3.07
CA CYS A 461 -20.95 3.40 3.15
C CYS A 461 -20.24 2.45 4.11
N TRP A 462 -21.00 1.59 4.78
CA TRP A 462 -20.49 0.37 5.40
C TRP A 462 -20.45 -0.75 4.36
N ARG A 463 -19.34 -1.49 4.32
CA ARG A 463 -19.27 -2.76 3.60
C ARG A 463 -19.51 -3.89 4.58
N LEU A 464 -20.70 -4.47 4.52
CA LEU A 464 -21.15 -5.54 5.42
C LEU A 464 -20.58 -6.90 5.01
N SER A 465 -20.46 -7.11 3.70
CA SER A 465 -19.78 -8.24 3.08
C SER A 465 -19.22 -7.82 1.73
N PRO A 466 -18.50 -8.68 0.99
CA PRO A 466 -18.00 -8.35 -0.32
C PRO A 466 -19.08 -7.88 -1.31
N THR A 467 -20.32 -8.36 -1.16
CA THR A 467 -21.49 -8.05 -1.99
C THR A 467 -22.61 -7.32 -1.27
N ARG A 468 -22.46 -6.94 0.02
CA ARG A 468 -23.49 -6.22 0.79
C ARG A 468 -22.99 -4.85 1.23
N ILE A 469 -23.70 -3.80 0.83
CA ILE A 469 -23.33 -2.39 1.09
C ILE A 469 -24.47 -1.68 1.80
N ARG A 470 -24.14 -0.86 2.79
CA ARG A 470 -25.09 -0.01 3.52
C ARG A 470 -24.64 1.45 3.47
N PRO A 471 -25.27 2.30 2.65
CA PRO A 471 -25.05 3.74 2.67
C PRO A 471 -25.33 4.32 4.07
N ILE A 472 -24.50 5.27 4.49
CA ILE A 472 -24.56 5.91 5.82
C ILE A 472 -24.80 7.40 5.64
N VAL A 473 -24.00 8.04 4.79
CA VAL A 473 -24.03 9.48 4.55
C VAL A 473 -24.07 9.74 3.07
N ARG A 474 -24.98 10.62 2.66
CA ARG A 474 -25.05 11.23 1.33
C ARG A 474 -24.78 12.72 1.50
N LYS A 475 -23.78 13.24 0.77
CA LYS A 475 -23.45 14.68 0.82
C LYS A 475 -24.52 15.49 0.13
N ARG A 476 -24.80 16.68 0.67
CA ARG A 476 -25.89 17.56 0.19
C ARG A 476 -25.44 18.54 -0.88
N TRP A 477 -24.14 18.77 -0.98
CA TRP A 477 -23.55 19.72 -1.92
C TRP A 477 -22.22 19.18 -2.43
N LEU A 478 -22.17 18.95 -3.74
CA LEU A 478 -20.99 18.51 -4.49
C LEU A 478 -20.81 19.42 -5.70
N GLN A 479 -19.60 19.52 -6.22
CA GLN A 479 -19.33 20.33 -7.40
C GLN A 479 -18.57 19.54 -8.43
N ILE A 480 -18.97 19.71 -9.68
CA ILE A 480 -18.31 19.12 -10.83
C ILE A 480 -17.78 20.23 -11.71
N ALA A 481 -16.49 20.18 -12.03
CA ALA A 481 -15.86 21.06 -13.00
C ALA A 481 -15.21 20.25 -14.12
N THR A 482 -14.91 20.93 -15.23
CA THR A 482 -14.20 20.35 -16.37
C THR A 482 -12.86 21.04 -16.58
N PHE A 483 -11.91 20.31 -17.17
CA PHE A 483 -10.71 20.90 -17.76
C PHE A 483 -10.68 20.62 -19.27
N PRO A 484 -10.70 21.65 -20.12
CA PRO A 484 -10.86 23.08 -19.79
C PRO A 484 -12.27 23.43 -19.31
N GLY A 485 -12.40 24.45 -18.44
CA GLY A 485 -13.66 24.79 -17.76
C GLY A 485 -14.80 25.26 -18.67
N ASN A 486 -14.50 25.72 -19.88
CA ASN A 486 -15.50 26.12 -20.88
C ASN A 486 -16.36 24.96 -21.40
N ARG A 487 -15.99 23.70 -21.09
CA ARG A 487 -16.74 22.50 -21.47
C ARG A 487 -17.88 22.16 -20.49
N ILE A 488 -17.95 22.82 -19.32
CA ILE A 488 -18.87 22.42 -18.25
C ILE A 488 -20.34 22.46 -18.66
N SER A 489 -20.75 23.40 -19.51
CA SER A 489 -22.13 23.52 -20.00
C SER A 489 -22.60 22.33 -20.82
N VAL A 490 -21.68 21.62 -21.46
CA VAL A 490 -21.95 20.41 -22.27
C VAL A 490 -21.80 19.15 -21.44
N VAL A 491 -20.82 19.11 -20.52
CA VAL A 491 -20.49 17.91 -19.74
C VAL A 491 -21.41 17.74 -18.54
N PHE A 492 -21.73 18.81 -17.81
CA PHE A 492 -22.52 18.71 -16.58
C PHE A 492 -23.92 18.09 -16.79
N PRO A 493 -24.69 18.42 -17.85
CA PRO A 493 -25.98 17.75 -18.10
C PRO A 493 -25.90 16.24 -18.29
N ARG A 494 -24.73 15.70 -18.69
CA ARG A 494 -24.49 14.25 -18.82
C ARG A 494 -24.17 13.61 -17.47
N LEU A 495 -23.64 14.38 -16.51
CA LEU A 495 -23.22 13.90 -15.20
C LEU A 495 -24.25 14.15 -14.09
N SER A 496 -25.05 15.22 -14.18
CA SER A 496 -26.04 15.57 -13.16
C SER A 496 -27.10 14.49 -12.89
N PRO A 497 -27.52 13.64 -13.85
CA PRO A 497 -28.40 12.51 -13.54
C PRO A 497 -27.74 11.45 -12.65
N LEU A 498 -26.42 11.28 -12.74
CA LEU A 498 -25.65 10.35 -11.90
C LEU A 498 -25.47 10.90 -10.48
N PHE A 499 -25.42 12.23 -10.34
CA PHE A 499 -25.14 12.92 -9.08
C PHE A 499 -26.11 14.11 -8.88
N PRO A 500 -27.37 13.85 -8.46
CA PRO A 500 -28.39 14.89 -8.34
C PRO A 500 -28.05 16.02 -7.35
N GLU A 501 -27.18 15.74 -6.37
CA GLU A 501 -26.71 16.69 -5.36
C GLU A 501 -25.52 17.55 -5.84
N ALA A 502 -25.00 17.27 -7.05
CA ALA A 502 -23.91 18.02 -7.63
C ALA A 502 -24.40 19.28 -8.35
N ILE A 503 -23.57 20.32 -8.33
CA ILE A 503 -23.74 21.53 -9.13
C ILE A 503 -22.54 21.73 -10.07
N ALA A 504 -22.74 22.47 -11.16
CA ALA A 504 -21.64 22.88 -12.03
C ALA A 504 -20.74 23.91 -11.32
N ALA A 505 -19.42 23.71 -11.43
CA ALA A 505 -18.39 24.66 -11.00
C ALA A 505 -17.65 25.25 -12.21
N PRO A 506 -17.15 26.50 -12.10
CA PRO A 506 -16.59 27.23 -13.23
C PRO A 506 -15.30 26.62 -13.80
N ASN A 507 -14.47 25.99 -12.97
CA ASN A 507 -13.20 25.39 -13.38
C ASN A 507 -12.65 24.45 -12.31
N VAL A 508 -11.63 23.67 -12.66
CA VAL A 508 -11.01 22.67 -11.77
C VAL A 508 -10.23 23.27 -10.60
N LEU A 509 -9.86 24.55 -10.65
CA LEU A 509 -9.28 25.23 -9.48
C LEU A 509 -10.36 25.44 -8.42
N TYR A 510 -11.59 25.79 -8.82
CA TYR A 510 -12.71 25.90 -7.89
C TYR A 510 -12.96 24.58 -7.16
N THR A 511 -13.09 23.46 -7.86
CA THR A 511 -13.31 22.13 -7.23
C THR A 511 -12.12 21.70 -6.39
N GLY A 512 -10.91 21.86 -6.92
CA GLY A 512 -9.69 21.45 -6.25
C GLY A 512 -9.40 22.20 -4.96
N PHE A 513 -9.75 23.50 -4.89
CA PHE A 513 -9.63 24.28 -3.66
C PHE A 513 -10.86 24.20 -2.78
N THR A 514 -12.05 23.88 -3.29
CA THR A 514 -13.25 23.69 -2.44
C THR A 514 -13.14 22.46 -1.55
N ASN A 515 -12.41 21.42 -1.98
CA ASN A 515 -12.15 20.25 -1.16
C ASN A 515 -11.26 20.58 0.05
N ALA A 516 -11.89 20.68 1.23
CA ALA A 516 -11.19 20.97 2.48
C ALA A 516 -10.46 19.75 3.10
N ASN A 517 -10.68 18.52 2.60
CA ASN A 517 -10.20 17.30 3.27
C ASN A 517 -8.68 17.26 3.42
N ALA A 518 -7.93 17.72 2.41
CA ALA A 518 -6.46 17.69 2.43
C ALA A 518 -5.92 18.54 3.60
N MET A 519 -6.50 19.72 3.82
CA MET A 519 -6.17 20.58 4.95
C MET A 519 -6.62 19.94 6.27
N LEU A 520 -7.90 19.54 6.36
CA LEU A 520 -8.50 19.06 7.60
C LEU A 520 -7.78 17.81 8.10
N HIS A 521 -7.60 16.80 7.24
CA HIS A 521 -7.00 15.53 7.65
C HIS A 521 -5.55 15.69 8.08
N VAL A 522 -4.74 16.43 7.31
CA VAL A 522 -3.31 16.59 7.62
C VAL A 522 -3.12 17.36 8.92
N ALA A 523 -3.80 18.50 9.07
CA ALA A 523 -3.70 19.31 10.27
C ALA A 523 -4.15 18.54 11.53
N ASN A 524 -5.23 17.76 11.43
CA ASN A 524 -5.71 16.95 12.56
C ASN A 524 -4.73 15.85 12.94
N CYS A 525 -4.22 15.10 11.95
CA CYS A 525 -3.28 14.01 12.18
C CYS A 525 -1.99 14.53 12.83
N VAL A 526 -1.45 15.64 12.32
CA VAL A 526 -0.23 16.26 12.87
C VAL A 526 -0.48 16.74 14.29
N ALA A 527 -1.58 17.44 14.55
CA ALA A 527 -1.86 17.99 15.87
C ALA A 527 -2.24 16.91 16.90
N ASN A 528 -2.71 15.74 16.47
CA ASN A 528 -3.03 14.60 17.33
C ASN A 528 -1.98 13.47 17.26
N VAL A 529 -0.75 13.76 16.80
CA VAL A 529 0.30 12.74 16.61
C VAL A 529 0.57 11.93 17.87
N GLY A 530 0.56 12.54 19.07
CA GLY A 530 0.75 11.82 20.33
C GLY A 530 -0.40 10.86 20.69
N ARG A 531 -1.65 11.18 20.33
CA ARG A 531 -2.80 10.26 20.53
C ARG A 531 -2.72 9.09 19.57
N ILE A 532 -2.34 9.36 18.32
CA ILE A 532 -2.12 8.34 17.30
C ILE A 532 -0.97 7.42 17.71
N GLU A 533 0.15 8.00 18.15
CA GLU A 533 1.33 7.29 18.61
C GLU A 533 1.00 6.39 19.81
N THR A 534 0.24 6.89 20.78
CA THR A 534 -0.14 6.09 21.96
C THR A 534 -1.15 4.98 21.66
N GLY A 535 -1.77 4.97 20.48
CA GLY A 535 -2.79 4.01 20.08
C GLY A 535 -4.16 4.31 20.68
N GLU A 536 -4.39 5.55 21.12
CA GLU A 536 -5.66 5.98 21.69
C GLU A 536 -6.76 5.91 20.62
N ALA A 537 -7.85 5.21 20.92
CA ALA A 537 -9.04 5.25 20.08
C ALA A 537 -9.79 6.57 20.33
N TYR A 538 -9.87 7.42 19.31
CA TYR A 538 -10.62 8.66 19.38
C TYR A 538 -11.41 8.92 18.09
N LYS A 539 -12.52 9.63 18.23
CA LYS A 539 -13.31 10.14 17.11
C LYS A 539 -12.55 11.25 16.41
N PHE A 540 -12.09 10.97 15.19
CA PHE A 540 -11.20 11.85 14.43
C PHE A 540 -11.62 13.33 14.47
N TYR A 541 -12.87 13.65 14.15
CA TYR A 541 -13.37 15.03 14.19
C TYR A 541 -13.85 15.44 15.59
N ALA A 542 -14.77 14.69 16.20
CA ALA A 542 -15.38 15.11 17.45
C ALA A 542 -14.43 15.23 18.64
N GLU A 543 -13.39 14.41 18.68
CA GLU A 543 -12.42 14.37 19.78
C GLU A 543 -11.03 14.84 19.36
N GLY A 544 -10.69 14.77 18.07
CA GLY A 544 -9.40 15.26 17.56
C GLY A 544 -9.36 16.77 17.37
N VAL A 545 -10.50 17.43 17.15
CA VAL A 545 -10.55 18.89 16.92
C VAL A 545 -10.72 19.62 18.25
N THR A 546 -9.61 19.95 18.90
CA THR A 546 -9.58 20.83 20.08
C THR A 546 -9.64 22.31 19.68
N PRO A 547 -9.84 23.26 20.62
CA PRO A 547 -9.78 24.69 20.30
C PRO A 547 -8.47 25.14 19.64
N ALA A 548 -7.34 24.47 19.94
CA ALA A 548 -6.06 24.75 19.28
C ALA A 548 -6.04 24.24 17.84
N VAL A 549 -6.56 23.03 17.60
CA VAL A 549 -6.68 22.45 16.25
C VAL A 549 -7.65 23.25 15.39
N ALA A 550 -8.75 23.74 15.97
CA ALA A 550 -9.68 24.61 15.27
C ALA A 550 -9.02 25.93 14.81
N ARG A 551 -8.16 26.54 15.64
CA ARG A 551 -7.37 27.72 15.21
C ARG A 551 -6.40 27.40 14.07
N LEU A 552 -5.77 26.22 14.12
CA LEU A 552 -4.91 25.75 13.05
C LEU A 552 -5.69 25.54 11.74
N TYR A 553 -6.89 24.96 11.81
CA TYR A 553 -7.78 24.83 10.65
C TYR A 553 -8.12 26.17 10.03
N GLU A 554 -8.49 27.17 10.85
CA GLU A 554 -8.83 28.49 10.33
C GLU A 554 -7.62 29.19 9.68
N ALA A 555 -6.41 29.04 10.25
CA ALA A 555 -5.19 29.58 9.67
C ALA A 555 -4.88 28.98 8.29
N ILE A 556 -4.88 27.65 8.18
CA ILE A 556 -4.64 26.97 6.89
C ILE A 556 -5.79 27.25 5.91
N ASN A 557 -7.02 27.42 6.41
CA ASN A 557 -8.17 27.76 5.58
C ASN A 557 -8.03 29.16 4.98
N ALA A 558 -7.53 30.13 5.75
CA ALA A 558 -7.25 31.47 5.25
C ALA A 558 -6.21 31.43 4.12
N GLU A 559 -5.15 30.63 4.26
CA GLU A 559 -4.16 30.40 3.19
C GLU A 559 -4.80 29.74 1.96
N ARG A 560 -5.60 28.69 2.14
CA ARG A 560 -6.33 28.02 1.05
C ARG A 560 -7.18 29.01 0.25
N VAL A 561 -7.95 29.86 0.93
CA VAL A 561 -8.80 30.88 0.30
C VAL A 561 -7.97 31.92 -0.42
N ALA A 562 -6.86 32.38 0.18
CA ALA A 562 -5.95 33.36 -0.44
C ALA A 562 -5.29 32.81 -1.71
N VAL A 563 -4.81 31.55 -1.67
CA VAL A 563 -4.23 30.88 -2.84
C VAL A 563 -5.28 30.68 -3.94
N ALA A 564 -6.49 30.24 -3.58
CA ALA A 564 -7.59 30.11 -4.54
C ALA A 564 -7.88 31.45 -5.22
N ALA A 565 -7.99 32.54 -4.45
CA ALA A 565 -8.24 33.89 -4.96
C ALA A 565 -7.12 34.38 -5.89
N ALA A 566 -5.85 34.16 -5.51
CA ALA A 566 -4.69 34.51 -6.34
C ALA A 566 -4.68 33.74 -7.68
N LEU A 567 -5.26 32.54 -7.71
CA LEU A 567 -5.43 31.72 -8.90
C LEU A 567 -6.77 31.97 -9.63
N GLY A 568 -7.54 32.99 -9.22
CA GLY A 568 -8.80 33.38 -9.85
C GLY A 568 -10.01 32.51 -9.49
N ALA A 569 -9.95 31.75 -8.40
CA ALA A 569 -11.06 30.94 -7.89
C ALA A 569 -11.62 31.51 -6.59
N SER A 570 -12.95 31.66 -6.51
CA SER A 570 -13.66 32.04 -5.28
C SER A 570 -14.23 30.80 -4.61
N VAL A 571 -13.72 30.42 -3.43
CA VAL A 571 -14.15 29.19 -2.72
C VAL A 571 -14.83 29.53 -1.38
N PRO A 572 -15.74 28.68 -0.87
CA PRO A 572 -16.45 28.96 0.38
C PRO A 572 -15.50 29.01 1.59
N SER A 573 -15.91 29.72 2.64
CA SER A 573 -15.28 29.62 3.97
C SER A 573 -15.44 28.18 4.52
N LEU A 574 -14.66 27.83 5.55
CA LEU A 574 -14.76 26.50 6.15
C LEU A 574 -16.13 26.26 6.80
N ALA A 575 -16.68 27.27 7.48
CA ALA A 575 -18.01 27.20 8.07
C ALA A 575 -19.11 27.02 7.00
N ASP A 576 -19.05 27.78 5.90
CA ASP A 576 -20.03 27.64 4.82
C ASP A 576 -19.87 26.30 4.08
N TRP A 577 -18.65 25.77 4.01
CA TRP A 577 -18.40 24.45 3.44
C TRP A 577 -19.03 23.34 4.29
N PHE A 578 -18.85 23.35 5.62
CA PHE A 578 -19.51 22.37 6.51
C PHE A 578 -21.04 22.44 6.42
N ASP A 579 -21.59 23.65 6.40
CA ASP A 579 -23.03 23.89 6.28
C ASP A 579 -23.57 23.33 4.95
N ARG A 580 -22.93 23.67 3.82
CA ARG A 580 -23.37 23.21 2.49
C ARG A 580 -23.22 21.69 2.31
N VAL A 581 -22.07 21.13 2.67
CA VAL A 581 -21.76 19.71 2.40
C VAL A 581 -22.51 18.78 3.33
N TYR A 582 -22.56 19.11 4.63
CA TYR A 582 -23.05 18.22 5.69
C TYR A 582 -24.32 18.74 6.39
N GLY A 583 -24.70 20.02 6.19
CA GLY A 583 -25.84 20.61 6.89
C GLY A 583 -25.59 20.88 8.37
N VAL A 584 -24.33 21.11 8.74
CA VAL A 584 -23.90 21.31 10.13
C VAL A 584 -23.18 22.65 10.27
N ARG A 585 -23.69 23.49 11.16
CA ARG A 585 -23.07 24.77 11.52
C ARG A 585 -23.40 25.07 12.98
N GLU A 586 -22.37 25.20 13.80
CA GLU A 586 -22.49 25.57 15.21
C GLU A 586 -21.83 26.92 15.50
N ALA A 587 -21.91 27.38 16.76
CA ALA A 587 -21.29 28.62 17.19
C ALA A 587 -19.76 28.59 17.05
N THR A 588 -19.15 27.40 17.24
CA THR A 588 -17.72 27.18 17.05
C THR A 588 -17.43 26.03 16.08
N LEU A 589 -16.23 26.05 15.50
CA LEU A 589 -15.75 24.97 14.63
C LEU A 589 -15.59 23.65 15.40
N VAL A 590 -15.23 23.71 16.69
CA VAL A 590 -15.13 22.54 17.57
C VAL A 590 -16.50 21.85 17.70
N GLU A 591 -17.54 22.62 18.03
CA GLU A 591 -18.91 22.10 18.14
C GLU A 591 -19.43 21.57 16.79
N THR A 592 -19.07 22.25 15.69
CA THR A 592 -19.41 21.80 14.33
C THR A 592 -18.79 20.42 14.04
N CYS A 593 -17.51 20.23 14.35
CA CYS A 593 -16.81 18.95 14.18
C CYS A 593 -17.31 17.85 15.13
N GLN A 594 -17.73 18.22 16.35
CA GLN A 594 -18.40 17.31 17.27
C GLN A 594 -19.69 16.79 16.65
N ARG A 595 -20.61 17.68 16.28
CA ARG A 595 -21.91 17.30 15.72
C ARG A 595 -21.79 16.48 14.42
N LEU A 596 -20.78 16.77 13.59
CA LEU A 596 -20.50 15.99 12.37
C LEU A 596 -20.34 14.49 12.63
N THR A 597 -19.80 14.09 13.79
CA THR A 597 -19.47 12.68 14.10
C THR A 597 -20.53 11.98 14.95
N TYR A 598 -21.62 12.67 15.31
CA TYR A 598 -22.75 12.10 16.05
C TYR A 598 -24.01 11.89 15.20
N ASN A 599 -24.00 12.39 13.95
CA ASN A 599 -24.96 12.04 12.91
C ASN A 599 -24.40 10.88 12.06
#